data_AF-A0AAW3EGK6-F1
#
_entry.id   AF-A0AAW3EGK6-F1
#
_cell.length_a   1.000
_cell.length_b   1.000
_cell.length_c   1.000
_cell.angle_alpha   90.00
_cell.angle_beta   90.00
_cell.angle_gamma   90.00
#
_symmetry.space_group_name_H-M   'P 1'
#
loop_
_entity.id
_entity.type
_entity.pdbx_description
1 polymer ?
#
loop_
_entity_poly.entity_id
_entity_poly.type
_entity_poly.pdbx_seq_one_letter_code
_entity_poly.pdbx_strand_id
1 'polypeptide(L)'
;MSKKGMPRFSQILLAIAAIFSTIMAGLFGSLYFVLYWPYRNKFNELGRYFDEENSVVYEESASTFLLPMVFFIVLTLLAVAVGIKRYRDVTKPINTQP
;
A
#
# COMPACT_ATOMS: atom_id res chain seq x y z
N MET A 1 18.54 -31.60 17.73
CA MET A 1 18.02 -30.71 16.66
C MET A 1 17.68 -29.36 17.27
N SER A 2 18.54 -28.35 17.05
CA SER A 2 18.32 -27.01 17.59
C SER A 2 17.09 -26.39 16.94
N LYS A 3 16.01 -26.19 17.71
CA LYS A 3 14.91 -25.32 17.33
C LYS A 3 15.49 -23.92 17.21
N LYS A 4 15.96 -23.56 16.02
CA LYS A 4 16.50 -22.25 15.71
C LYS A 4 15.34 -21.26 15.89
N GLY A 5 15.28 -20.67 17.09
CA GLY A 5 14.31 -19.64 17.44
C GLY A 5 14.31 -18.61 16.32
N MET A 6 13.14 -18.44 15.72
CA MET A 6 12.96 -17.56 14.58
C MET A 6 13.48 -16.16 14.96
N PRO A 7 14.28 -15.49 14.11
CA PRO A 7 14.77 -14.16 14.44
C PRO A 7 13.56 -13.22 14.46
N ARG A 8 13.10 -12.85 15.65
CA ARG A 8 12.03 -11.85 15.91
C ARG A 8 12.18 -10.63 14.99
N PHE A 9 13.43 -10.30 14.68
CA PHE A 9 13.84 -9.27 13.73
C PHE A 9 13.15 -9.34 12.35
N SER A 10 13.02 -10.52 11.73
CA SER A 10 12.42 -10.62 10.39
C SER A 10 10.90 -10.39 10.39
N GLN A 11 10.21 -10.76 11.48
CA GLN A 11 8.78 -10.46 11.63
C GLN A 11 8.54 -8.99 11.93
N ILE A 12 9.38 -8.38 12.77
CA ILE A 12 9.34 -6.95 13.04
C ILE A 12 9.58 -6.16 11.74
N LEU A 13 10.57 -6.56 10.94
CA LEU A 13 10.84 -5.90 9.65
C LEU A 13 9.66 -6.02 8.68
N LEU A 14 9.02 -7.20 8.59
CA LEU A 14 7.82 -7.39 7.77
C LEU A 14 6.66 -6.51 8.25
N ALA A 15 6.46 -6.40 9.56
CA ALA A 15 5.43 -5.54 10.13
C ALA A 15 5.69 -4.06 9.85
N ILE A 16 6.93 -3.59 10.01
CA ILE A 16 7.33 -2.22 9.67
C ILE A 16 7.09 -1.95 8.17
N ALA A 17 7.51 -2.88 7.30
CA ALA A 17 7.31 -2.75 5.85
C ALA A 17 5.81 -2.69 5.48
N ALA A 18 4.97 -3.50 6.12
CA ALA A 18 3.52 -3.48 5.92
C ALA A 18 2.89 -2.16 6.37
N ILE A 19 3.26 -1.67 7.56
CA ILE A 19 2.76 -0.39 8.11
C ILE A 19 3.18 0.76 7.20
N PHE A 20 4.46 0.82 6.83
CA PHE A 20 4.99 1.86 5.95
C PHE A 20 4.28 1.85 4.59
N SER A 21 4.11 0.67 4.00
CA SER A 21 3.41 0.53 2.72
C SER A 21 1.94 0.96 2.83
N THR A 22 1.27 0.64 3.94
CA THR A 22 -0.12 1.06 4.17
C THR A 22 -0.24 2.58 4.26
N ILE A 23 0.68 3.24 4.99
CA ILE A 23 0.71 4.71 5.11
C ILE A 23 0.94 5.35 3.74
N MET A 24 1.89 4.82 2.95
CA MET A 24 2.17 5.34 1.61
C MET A 24 1.00 5.14 0.65
N ALA A 25 0.35 3.97 0.69
CA ALA A 25 -0.87 3.73 -0.08
C ALA A 25 -1.97 4.75 0.27
N GLY A 26 -2.19 5.01 1.57
CA GLY A 26 -3.13 6.03 2.04
C GLY A 26 -2.77 7.43 1.57
N LEU A 27 -1.49 7.82 1.64
CA LEU A 27 -1.02 9.13 1.18
C LEU A 27 -1.25 9.32 -0.32
N PHE A 28 -0.77 8.40 -1.16
CA PHE A 28 -0.95 8.50 -2.61
C PHE A 28 -2.41 8.38 -3.04
N GLY A 29 -3.19 7.53 -2.36
CA GLY A 29 -4.63 7.44 -2.59
C GLY A 29 -5.36 8.73 -2.22
N SER A 30 -4.94 9.39 -1.14
CA SER A 30 -5.51 10.69 -0.75
C SER A 30 -5.17 11.77 -1.76
N LEU A 31 -3.91 11.83 -2.23
CA LEU A 31 -3.50 12.78 -3.27
C LEU A 31 -4.27 12.53 -4.58
N TYR A 32 -4.40 11.28 -5.01
CA TYR A 32 -5.20 10.92 -6.18
C TYR A 32 -6.67 11.33 -6.01
N PHE A 33 -7.25 11.07 -4.84
CA PHE A 33 -8.65 11.38 -4.57
C PHE A 33 -8.93 12.87 -4.42
N VAL A 34 -8.00 13.66 -3.89
CA VAL A 34 -8.18 15.10 -3.71
C VAL A 34 -7.86 15.86 -5.00
N LEU A 35 -6.80 15.48 -5.71
CA LEU A 35 -6.28 16.27 -6.83
C LEU A 35 -6.82 15.84 -8.19
N TYR A 36 -7.27 14.59 -8.34
CA TYR A 36 -7.64 14.05 -9.65
C TYR A 36 -9.08 13.52 -9.68
N TRP A 37 -9.46 12.61 -8.78
CA TRP A 37 -10.71 11.85 -8.90
C TRP A 37 -11.99 12.68 -9.11
N PRO A 38 -12.23 13.79 -8.39
CA PRO A 38 -13.45 14.59 -8.53
C PRO A 38 -13.48 15.35 -9.86
N TYR A 39 -12.30 15.66 -10.40
CA TYR A 39 -12.09 16.50 -11.57
C TYR A 39 -11.79 15.71 -12.85
N ARG A 40 -11.70 14.38 -12.77
CA ARG A 40 -11.32 13.46 -13.87
C ARG A 40 -12.07 13.66 -15.20
N ASN A 41 -13.29 14.19 -15.16
CA ASN A 41 -14.12 14.43 -16.33
C ASN A 41 -14.23 15.93 -16.70
N LYS A 42 -13.50 16.82 -16.02
CA LYS A 42 -13.55 18.28 -16.18
C LYS A 42 -12.30 18.87 -16.82
N PHE A 43 -11.27 18.06 -17.05
CA PHE A 43 -10.03 18.51 -17.69
C PHE A 43 -10.30 18.91 -19.14
N ASN A 44 -9.70 20.02 -19.55
CA ASN A 44 -9.73 20.48 -20.95
C ASN A 44 -8.70 19.72 -21.82
N GLU A 45 -8.60 20.08 -23.09
CA GLU A 45 -7.65 19.47 -24.05
C GLU A 45 -6.17 19.60 -23.64
N LEU A 46 -5.85 20.52 -22.73
CA LEU A 46 -4.51 20.71 -22.19
C LEU A 46 -4.28 19.93 -20.88
N GLY A 47 -5.25 19.12 -20.44
CA GLY A 47 -5.16 18.35 -19.20
C GLY A 47 -5.27 19.21 -17.93
N ARG A 48 -5.93 20.37 -18.00
CA ARG A 48 -6.07 21.29 -16.86
C ARG A 48 -7.53 21.59 -16.55
N TYR A 49 -7.83 21.75 -15.28
CA TYR A 49 -9.12 22.20 -14.78
C TYR A 49 -8.88 23.36 -13.82
N PHE A 50 -9.49 24.51 -14.09
CA PHE A 50 -9.46 25.66 -13.18
C PHE A 50 -10.74 25.66 -12.35
N ASP A 51 -10.60 25.59 -11.03
CA ASP A 51 -11.69 25.71 -10.09
C ASP A 51 -11.87 27.18 -9.71
N GLU A 52 -12.89 27.82 -10.25
CA GLU A 52 -13.17 29.24 -10.04
C GLU A 52 -13.52 29.56 -8.57
N GLU A 53 -14.17 28.62 -7.87
CA GLU A 53 -14.61 28.82 -6.48
C GLU A 53 -13.42 28.91 -5.52
N ASN A 54 -12.44 28.01 -5.70
CA ASN A 54 -11.25 27.94 -4.85
C ASN A 54 -10.04 28.66 -5.46
N SER A 55 -10.15 29.15 -6.70
CA SER A 55 -9.04 29.72 -7.48
C SER A 55 -7.82 28.77 -7.59
N VAL A 56 -8.06 27.47 -7.76
CA VAL A 56 -7.03 26.41 -7.84
C VAL A 56 -7.01 25.78 -9.23
N VAL A 57 -5.81 25.48 -9.73
CA VAL A 57 -5.64 24.69 -10.96
C VAL A 57 -5.34 23.23 -10.59
N TYR A 58 -6.16 22.33 -11.10
CA TYR A 58 -5.95 20.89 -11.04
C TYR A 58 -5.39 20.40 -12.38
N GLU A 59 -4.54 19.40 -12.33
CA GLU A 59 -3.91 18.81 -13.52
C GLU A 59 -4.25 17.33 -13.66
N GLU A 60 -4.44 16.90 -14.90
CA GLU A 60 -4.64 15.50 -15.25
C GLU A 60 -3.41 14.64 -14.89
N SER A 61 -2.23 15.27 -14.83
CA SER A 61 -0.98 14.66 -14.38
C SER A 61 -1.08 14.07 -12.96
N ALA A 62 -1.99 14.57 -12.12
CA ALA A 62 -2.26 14.01 -10.80
C ALA A 62 -2.86 12.59 -10.83
N SER A 63 -3.34 12.12 -11.99
CA SER A 63 -3.70 10.70 -12.19
C SER A 63 -2.53 9.75 -11.91
N THR A 64 -1.29 10.22 -12.07
CA THR A 64 -0.08 9.43 -11.85
C THR A 64 0.05 8.91 -10.42
N PHE A 65 -0.60 9.55 -9.44
CA PHE A 65 -0.63 9.07 -8.05
C PHE A 65 -1.37 7.73 -7.87
N LEU A 66 -2.19 7.32 -8.84
CA LEU A 66 -2.83 6.00 -8.82
C LEU A 66 -1.81 4.86 -8.83
N LEU A 67 -0.75 5.00 -9.64
CA LEU A 67 0.25 3.95 -9.80
C LEU A 67 1.02 3.65 -8.49
N PRO A 68 1.62 4.63 -7.79
CA PRO A 68 2.26 4.37 -6.50
C PRO A 68 1.24 3.92 -5.45
N MET A 69 0.00 4.42 -5.45
CA MET A 69 -1.05 3.93 -4.55
C MET A 69 -1.25 2.41 -4.72
N VAL A 70 -1.51 1.95 -5.94
CA VAL A 70 -1.71 0.52 -6.24
C VAL A 70 -0.47 -0.29 -5.88
N PHE A 71 0.72 0.20 -6.23
CA PHE A 71 1.98 -0.45 -5.90
C PHE A 71 2.13 -0.70 -4.39
N PHE A 72 1.86 0.31 -3.55
CA PHE A 72 1.96 0.17 -2.10
C PHE A 72 0.85 -0.70 -1.49
N ILE A 73 -0.35 -0.73 -2.09
CA ILE A 73 -1.39 -1.70 -1.71
C ILE A 73 -0.89 -3.12 -1.94
N VAL A 74 -0.33 -3.41 -3.11
CA VAL A 74 0.21 -4.74 -3.44
C VAL A 74 1.34 -5.12 -2.49
N LEU A 75 2.27 -4.21 -2.20
CA LEU A 75 3.34 -4.46 -1.22
C LEU A 75 2.80 -4.79 0.18
N THR A 76 1.77 -4.06 0.62
CA THR A 76 1.11 -4.32 1.91
C THR A 76 0.54 -5.73 1.95
N LEU A 77 -0.22 -6.11 0.91
CA LEU A 77 -0.82 -7.44 0.80
C LEU A 77 0.24 -8.55 0.78
N LEU A 78 1.33 -8.37 0.05
CA LEU A 78 2.43 -9.32 0.00
C LEU A 78 3.12 -9.45 1.37
N ALA A 79 3.41 -8.34 2.04
CA ALA A 79 4.04 -8.37 3.36
C ALA A 79 3.15 -9.09 4.39
N VAL A 80 1.85 -8.82 4.39
CA VAL A 80 0.87 -9.49 5.26
C VAL A 80 0.75 -10.98 4.90
N ALA A 81 0.63 -11.33 3.62
CA ALA A 81 0.54 -12.73 3.19
C ALA A 81 1.78 -13.55 3.60
N VAL A 82 2.98 -12.98 3.42
CA VAL A 82 4.23 -13.60 3.86
C VAL A 82 4.28 -13.70 5.39
N GLY A 83 3.83 -12.68 6.11
CA GLY A 83 3.71 -12.70 7.57
C GLY A 83 2.81 -13.81 8.09
N ILE A 84 1.61 -13.95 7.51
CA ILE A 84 0.64 -15.00 7.87
C ILE A 84 1.18 -16.39 7.53
N LYS A 85 1.76 -16.58 6.33
CA LYS A 85 2.35 -17.87 5.94
C LYS A 85 3.42 -18.31 6.94
N ARG A 86 4.33 -17.40 7.30
CA ARG A 86 5.39 -17.69 8.27
C ARG A 86 4.84 -17.97 9.67
N TYR A 87 3.82 -17.24 10.11
CA TYR A 87 3.15 -17.50 11.39
C TYR A 87 2.52 -18.90 11.42
N ARG A 88 1.85 -19.30 10.34
CA ARG A 88 1.27 -20.65 10.20
C ARG A 88 2.33 -21.75 10.20
N ASP A 89 3.45 -21.55 9.51
CA ASP A 89 4.53 -22.54 9.47
C ASP A 89 5.15 -22.79 10.85
N VAL A 90 5.22 -21.77 11.71
CA VAL A 90 5.75 -21.86 13.08
C VAL A 90 4.75 -22.51 14.05
N THR A 91 3.45 -22.29 13.84
CA THR A 91 2.38 -22.77 14.73
C THR A 91 1.83 -24.13 14.33
N LYS A 92 2.26 -24.69 13.19
CA LYS A 92 1.81 -26.00 12.72
C LYS A 92 2.14 -27.08 13.77
N PRO A 93 1.16 -27.83 14.30
CA PRO A 93 1.42 -28.87 15.28
C PRO A 93 2.31 -29.94 14.65
N ILE A 94 3.38 -30.33 15.37
CA ILE A 94 4.21 -31.47 15.00
C ILE A 94 3.31 -32.69 15.21
N ASN A 95 2.79 -33.25 14.12
CA ASN A 95 2.06 -34.51 14.16
C ASN A 95 3.09 -35.61 14.40
N THR A 96 3.45 -35.84 15.66
CA THR A 96 4.10 -37.08 16.08
C THR A 96 3.05 -38.17 15.99
N GLN A 97 2.91 -38.80 14.83
CA GLN A 97 2.36 -40.13 14.79
C GLN A 97 3.48 -41.14 15.05
N PRO A 98 3.25 -42.13 15.94
CA PRO A 98 4.21 -43.13 16.35
C PRO A 98 4.58 -44.11 15.23
#